data_AF-A0A1J1J7Z1-F1
#
_entry.id   AF-A0A1J1J7Z1-F1
#
_cell.length_a   1.000
_cell.length_b   1.000
_cell.length_c   1.000
_cell.angle_alpha   90.00
_cell.angle_beta   90.00
_cell.angle_gamma   90.00
#
_symmetry.space_group_name_H-M   'P 1'
#
loop_
_entity.id
_entity.type
_entity.pdbx_description
1 polymer ?
#
loop_
_entity_poly.entity_id
_entity_poly.type
_entity_poly.pdbx_seq_one_letter_code
_entity_poly.pdbx_strand_id
1 'polypeptide(L)'
;MQTAGLENIILMLNHLCPTVNVSLNLLKALHKLISLILSFLSKYYSGEVCLDKMSSHKTFRIKQKLAKKLKQNRPIPQWIRMRTGNKIRYNAKRRHWRRTKLKL
;
A
#
# COMPACT_ATOMS: atom_id res chain seq x y z
N MET A 1 -6.20 -53.29 5.85
CA MET A 1 -6.95 -53.13 7.12
C MET A 1 -5.96 -52.86 8.23
N GLN A 2 -5.62 -51.59 8.54
CA GLN A 2 -4.85 -51.23 9.76
C GLN A 2 -4.71 -49.70 10.04
N THR A 3 -5.52 -48.81 9.45
CA THR A 3 -5.44 -47.36 9.78
C THR A 3 -6.41 -46.91 10.88
N ALA A 4 -7.38 -47.74 11.28
CA ALA A 4 -8.36 -47.39 12.32
C ALA A 4 -7.77 -47.23 13.74
N GLY A 5 -6.52 -47.69 13.98
CA GLY A 5 -5.86 -47.55 15.27
C GLY A 5 -5.23 -46.16 15.50
N LEU A 6 -4.67 -45.54 14.46
CA LEU A 6 -3.97 -44.27 14.58
C LEU A 6 -4.92 -43.07 14.77
N GLU A 7 -6.10 -43.10 14.14
CA GLU A 7 -7.08 -42.03 14.30
C GLU A 7 -7.68 -41.99 15.71
N ASN A 8 -7.88 -43.16 16.34
CA ASN A 8 -8.32 -43.26 17.73
C ASN A 8 -7.25 -42.75 18.72
N ILE A 9 -5.96 -42.94 18.42
CA ILE A 9 -4.85 -42.41 19.22
C ILE A 9 -4.77 -40.87 19.10
N ILE A 10 -4.94 -40.31 17.90
CA ILE A 10 -4.94 -38.86 17.68
C ILE A 10 -6.13 -38.19 18.40
N LEU A 11 -7.31 -38.81 18.39
CA LEU A 11 -8.47 -38.33 19.14
C LEU A 11 -8.24 -38.39 20.67
N MET A 12 -7.63 -39.45 21.20
CA MET A 12 -7.29 -39.53 22.63
C MET A 12 -6.23 -38.49 23.05
N LEU A 13 -5.23 -38.22 22.21
CA LEU A 13 -4.21 -37.20 22.48
C LEU A 13 -4.80 -35.78 22.52
N ASN A 14 -5.87 -35.52 21.77
CA ASN A 14 -6.58 -34.23 21.77
C ASN A 14 -7.46 -34.01 23.02
N HIS A 15 -7.87 -35.06 23.72
CA HIS A 15 -8.69 -34.97 24.94
C HIS A 15 -7.89 -34.95 26.25
N LEU A 16 -6.60 -35.33 26.23
CA LEU A 16 -5.75 -35.40 27.42
C LEU A 16 -4.83 -34.18 27.62
N CYS A 17 -4.69 -33.28 26.65
CA CYS A 17 -3.82 -32.11 26.82
C CYS A 17 -4.20 -30.93 25.91
N PRO A 18 -5.12 -30.03 26.34
CA PRO A 18 -5.48 -28.83 25.58
C PRO A 18 -4.28 -27.87 25.36
N THR A 19 -3.20 -28.04 26.11
CA THR A 19 -1.96 -27.23 25.97
C THR A 19 -1.20 -27.52 24.66
N VAL A 20 -1.29 -28.74 24.11
CA VAL A 20 -0.55 -29.14 22.90
C VAL A 20 -1.18 -28.57 21.62
N ASN A 21 -2.52 -28.48 21.56
CA ASN A 21 -3.23 -27.89 20.42
C ASN A 21 -3.16 -26.37 20.38
N VAL A 22 -3.15 -25.70 21.54
CA VAL A 22 -2.89 -24.25 21.62
C VAL A 22 -1.45 -23.97 21.16
N SER A 23 -0.48 -24.77 21.59
CA SER A 23 0.93 -24.67 21.18
C SER A 23 1.10 -24.83 19.66
N LEU A 24 0.44 -25.82 19.05
CA LEU A 24 0.51 -26.06 17.60
C LEU A 24 -0.17 -24.97 16.76
N ASN A 25 -1.30 -24.42 17.22
CA ASN A 25 -2.00 -23.33 16.51
C ASN A 25 -1.24 -21.99 16.65
N LEU A 26 -0.62 -21.75 17.80
CA LEU A 26 0.27 -20.61 18.01
C LEU A 26 1.51 -20.72 17.12
N LEU A 27 2.12 -21.90 17.03
CA LEU A 27 3.27 -22.16 16.14
C LEU A 27 2.91 -21.96 14.67
N LYS A 28 1.74 -22.45 14.23
CA LYS A 28 1.21 -22.22 12.88
C LYS A 28 0.95 -20.74 12.60
N ALA A 29 0.41 -20.00 13.58
CA ALA A 29 0.19 -18.55 13.47
C ALA A 29 1.51 -17.76 13.40
N LEU A 30 2.50 -18.14 14.20
CA LEU A 30 3.84 -17.55 14.19
C LEU A 30 4.57 -17.82 12.86
N HIS A 31 4.53 -19.05 12.35
CA HIS A 31 5.07 -19.36 11.02
C HIS A 31 4.40 -18.56 9.90
N LYS A 32 3.08 -18.34 9.99
CA LYS A 32 2.34 -17.53 9.02
C LYS A 32 2.74 -16.05 9.09
N LEU A 33 2.95 -15.51 10.30
CA LEU A 33 3.46 -14.15 10.50
C LEU A 33 4.89 -13.99 9.99
N ILE A 34 5.78 -14.94 10.29
CA ILE A 34 7.17 -14.93 9.81
C ILE A 34 7.20 -15.03 8.27
N SER A 35 6.41 -15.91 7.67
CA SER A 35 6.30 -16.01 6.20
C SER A 35 5.78 -14.72 5.58
N LEU A 36 4.79 -14.06 6.19
CA LEU A 36 4.27 -12.77 5.73
C LEU A 36 5.33 -11.67 5.82
N ILE A 37 6.06 -11.58 6.93
CA ILE A 37 7.14 -10.60 7.13
C ILE A 37 8.28 -10.85 6.13
N LEU A 38 8.70 -12.10 5.93
CA LEU A 38 9.73 -12.44 4.97
C LEU A 38 9.30 -12.17 3.53
N SER A 39 8.03 -12.39 3.17
CA SER A 39 7.49 -12.02 1.85
C SER A 39 7.47 -10.50 1.64
N PHE A 40 7.11 -9.75 2.68
CA PHE A 40 7.07 -8.29 2.65
C PHE A 40 8.48 -7.71 2.55
N LEU A 41 9.43 -8.18 3.36
CA LEU A 41 10.83 -7.78 3.30
C LEU A 41 11.48 -8.22 1.98
N SER A 42 11.19 -9.43 1.49
CA SER A 42 11.68 -9.90 0.19
C SER A 42 11.27 -8.93 -0.93
N LYS A 43 10.03 -8.44 -0.95
CA LYS A 43 9.57 -7.42 -1.91
C LYS A 43 10.26 -6.06 -1.74
N TYR A 44 10.63 -5.69 -0.51
CA TYR A 44 11.37 -4.45 -0.25
C TYR A 44 12.85 -4.55 -0.65
N TYR A 45 13.49 -5.70 -0.43
CA TYR A 45 14.90 -5.94 -0.73
C TYR A 45 15.17 -6.50 -2.14
N SER A 46 14.15 -7.04 -2.83
CA SER A 46 14.30 -7.53 -4.21
C SER A 46 14.52 -6.42 -5.22
N GLY A 47 14.38 -5.15 -4.81
CA GLY A 47 14.81 -4.02 -5.64
C GLY A 47 14.14 -4.01 -7.02
N GLU A 48 12.98 -4.67 -7.16
CA GLU A 48 12.12 -4.57 -8.33
C GLU A 48 11.46 -3.19 -8.30
N VAL A 49 12.29 -2.16 -8.46
CA VAL A 49 11.91 -0.99 -9.24
C VAL A 49 11.57 -1.59 -10.59
N CYS A 50 10.29 -1.94 -10.77
CA CYS A 50 9.73 -2.11 -12.10
C CYS A 50 10.19 -0.88 -12.87
N LEU A 51 11.16 -1.10 -13.77
CA LEU A 51 11.79 -0.08 -14.57
C LEU A 51 10.67 0.60 -15.32
N ASP A 52 10.25 1.70 -14.70
CA ASP A 52 9.15 2.54 -15.11
C ASP A 52 9.44 2.84 -16.57
N LYS A 53 8.58 2.35 -17.47
CA LYS A 53 8.71 2.48 -18.93
C LYS A 53 9.11 3.92 -19.21
N MET A 54 10.39 4.14 -19.50
CA MET A 54 11.03 5.43 -19.24
C MET A 54 10.21 6.54 -19.87
N SER A 55 9.54 7.34 -19.02
CA SER A 55 8.83 8.51 -19.51
C SER A 55 9.84 9.31 -20.35
N SER A 56 9.40 9.88 -21.47
CA SER A 56 10.24 10.65 -22.40
C SER A 56 11.36 11.45 -21.69
N HIS A 57 12.57 11.42 -22.28
CA HIS A 57 13.75 12.12 -21.78
C HIS A 57 13.53 13.63 -21.80
N LYS A 58 13.18 14.20 -20.62
CA LYS A 58 12.90 15.64 -20.44
C LYS A 58 14.10 16.34 -19.84
N THR A 59 14.39 17.55 -20.33
CA THR A 59 15.39 18.44 -19.71
C THR A 59 14.96 18.87 -18.31
N PHE A 60 15.93 19.27 -17.47
CA PHE A 60 15.67 19.70 -16.09
C PHE A 60 14.68 20.88 -16.01
N ARG A 61 14.81 21.86 -16.91
CA ARG A 61 13.91 23.02 -16.98
C ARG A 61 12.46 22.60 -17.22
N ILE A 62 12.21 21.63 -18.11
CA ILE A 62 10.87 21.11 -18.36
C ILE A 62 10.34 20.35 -17.14
N LYS A 63 11.17 19.52 -16.49
CA LYS A 63 10.80 18.82 -15.25
C LYS A 63 10.40 19.81 -14.15
N GLN A 64 11.13 20.90 -13.95
CA GLN A 64 10.77 21.95 -13.00
C GLN A 64 9.43 22.62 -13.34
N LYS A 65 9.21 22.99 -14.61
CA LYS A 65 7.93 23.58 -15.04
C LYS A 65 6.76 22.62 -14.78
N LEU A 66 6.92 21.33 -15.11
CA LEU A 66 5.91 20.30 -14.86
C LEU A 66 5.61 20.14 -13.36
N ALA A 67 6.65 20.06 -12.52
CA ALA A 67 6.49 19.97 -11.08
C ALA A 67 5.76 21.19 -10.50
N LYS A 68 6.07 22.41 -10.98
CA LYS A 68 5.36 23.63 -10.58
C LYS A 68 3.88 23.58 -10.97
N LYS A 69 3.56 23.14 -12.19
CA LYS A 69 2.17 23.01 -12.67
C LYS A 69 1.40 21.95 -11.91
N LEU A 70 2.04 20.86 -11.48
CA LEU A 70 1.45 19.85 -10.61
C LEU A 70 1.11 20.46 -9.24
N LYS A 71 2.07 21.13 -8.60
CA LYS A 71 1.90 21.76 -7.27
C LYS A 71 0.82 22.85 -7.25
N GLN A 72 0.61 23.54 -8.37
CA GLN A 72 -0.44 24.56 -8.52
C GLN A 72 -1.85 23.98 -8.64
N ASN A 73 -1.98 22.72 -9.09
CA ASN A 73 -3.26 22.10 -9.39
C ASN A 73 -3.97 21.50 -8.16
N ARG A 74 -4.08 22.29 -7.09
CA ARG A 74 -4.65 21.89 -5.80
C ARG A 74 -5.93 22.68 -5.46
N PRO A 75 -6.85 22.12 -4.65
CA PRO A 75 -8.00 22.87 -4.15
C PRO A 75 -7.58 23.96 -3.17
N ILE A 76 -8.47 24.92 -2.92
CA ILE A 76 -8.23 25.99 -1.94
C ILE A 76 -8.34 25.42 -0.52
N PRO A 77 -7.40 25.75 0.40
CA PRO A 77 -7.50 25.38 1.81
C PRO A 77 -8.75 25.93 2.50
N GLN A 78 -9.32 25.15 3.41
CA GLN A 78 -10.58 25.49 4.08
C GLN A 78 -10.50 26.77 4.91
N TRP A 79 -9.42 26.96 5.65
CA TRP A 79 -9.23 28.14 6.49
C TRP A 79 -9.23 29.46 5.69
N ILE A 80 -8.84 29.44 4.41
CA ILE A 80 -8.95 30.60 3.52
C ILE A 80 -10.42 30.93 3.24
N ARG A 81 -11.28 29.92 3.06
CA ARG A 81 -12.73 30.13 2.87
C ARG A 81 -13.40 30.75 4.09
N MET A 82 -12.86 30.49 5.27
CA MET A 82 -13.39 30.98 6.55
C MET A 82 -12.92 32.41 6.89
N ARG A 83 -11.99 33.01 6.12
CA ARG A 83 -11.56 34.40 6.33
C ARG A 83 -12.69 35.37 6.00
N THR A 84 -12.93 36.34 6.88
CA THR A 84 -13.93 37.41 6.70
C THR A 84 -13.64 38.23 5.44
N GLY A 85 -14.68 38.58 4.68
CA GLY A 85 -14.56 39.38 3.47
C GLY A 85 -13.95 38.66 2.25
N ASN A 86 -13.70 37.34 2.32
CA ASN A 86 -13.11 36.60 1.21
C ASN A 86 -14.13 36.28 0.10
N LYS A 87 -13.87 36.77 -1.11
CA LYS A 87 -14.68 36.49 -2.31
C LYS A 87 -14.24 35.22 -3.06
N ILE A 88 -13.07 34.66 -2.75
CA ILE A 88 -12.46 33.55 -3.48
C ILE A 88 -13.01 32.21 -2.95
N ARG A 89 -13.79 31.50 -3.79
CA ARG A 89 -14.42 30.21 -3.44
C ARG A 89 -13.70 28.98 -4.00
N TYR A 90 -13.21 29.06 -5.24
CA TYR A 90 -12.54 27.96 -5.93
C TYR A 90 -11.30 28.45 -6.68
N ASN A 91 -10.39 27.51 -7.00
CA ASN A 91 -9.19 27.83 -7.77
C ASN A 91 -9.54 27.90 -9.28
N ALA A 92 -9.76 29.11 -9.79
CA ALA A 92 -10.08 29.33 -11.20
C ALA A 92 -8.99 28.84 -12.17
N LYS A 93 -7.73 28.70 -11.71
CA LYS A 93 -6.60 28.22 -12.51
C LYS A 93 -6.38 26.70 -12.40
N ARG A 94 -7.29 25.97 -11.74
CA ARG A 94 -7.22 24.50 -11.66
C ARG A 94 -7.40 23.91 -13.06
N ARG A 95 -6.63 22.85 -13.36
CA ARG A 95 -6.49 22.29 -14.70
C ARG A 95 -6.74 20.78 -14.69
N HIS A 96 -7.49 20.29 -15.66
CA HIS A 96 -7.60 18.85 -15.91
C HIS A 96 -6.82 18.47 -17.18
N TRP A 97 -6.01 17.41 -17.12
CA TRP A 97 -5.05 17.07 -18.17
C TRP A 97 -5.68 16.62 -19.50
N ARG A 98 -6.91 16.08 -19.46
CA ARG A 98 -7.67 15.74 -20.67
C ARG A 98 -8.27 16.98 -21.34
N ARG A 99 -8.72 17.98 -20.57
CA ARG A 99 -9.44 19.16 -21.08
C ARG A 99 -8.50 20.26 -21.58
N THR A 100 -7.43 20.57 -20.85
CA THR A 100 -6.54 21.70 -21.20
C THR A 100 -5.07 21.30 -21.15
N LYS A 101 -4.36 21.54 -22.25
CA LYS A 101 -2.96 21.16 -22.44
C LYS A 101 -2.01 22.24 -21.91
N LEU A 102 -0.79 21.81 -21.57
CA LEU A 102 0.26 22.69 -21.08
C LEU A 102 1.05 23.23 -22.28
N LYS A 103 1.20 24.56 -22.36
CA LYS A 103 2.09 25.22 -23.33
C LYS A 103 3.48 25.33 -22.69
N LEU A 104 4.37 24.36 -22.92
CA LEU A 104 5.66 24.22 -22.21
C LEU A 104 6.88 24.30 -23.09
#